data_AF-A0A7S1IT93-F1
#
_entry.id   AF-A0A7S1IT93-F1
#
_cell.length_a   1.000
_cell.length_b   1.000
_cell.length_c   1.000
_cell.angle_alpha   90.00
_cell.angle_beta   90.00
_cell.angle_gamma   90.00
#
_symmetry.space_group_name_H-M   'P 1'
#
loop_
_entity.id
_entity.type
_entity.pdbx_description
1 polymer ?
#
loop_
_entity_poly.entity_id
_entity_poly.type
_entity_poly.pdbx_seq_one_letter_code
_entity_poly.pdbx_strand_id
1 'polypeptide(L)'
;FFVTQPTMSGAVDMTKWAGNYDCSGCKRKRLIAAEFSQKQIERKRENFDYPMKCKKCTEADMEEQRAKAAAAKAAQPTDPSAVEILVCSGCKQELPSTSYAGKQLKKKAYRRCHACVEQGEKETAQSTEEAKKKKLEDLRKEAIKAEASGDAVASLRASCKAAAMEAEL
;
A
#
# COMPACT_ATOMS: atom_id res chain seq x y z
N PHE A 1 -17.30 -0.73 -72.99
CA PHE A 1 -17.47 0.00 -71.73
C PHE A 1 -17.41 -0.99 -70.57
N PHE A 2 -16.24 -1.14 -69.96
CA PHE A 2 -16.02 -2.01 -68.80
C PHE A 2 -16.41 -1.25 -67.53
N VAL A 3 -17.32 -1.82 -66.75
CA VAL A 3 -17.74 -1.30 -65.44
C VAL A 3 -16.71 -1.73 -64.41
N THR A 4 -15.98 -0.78 -63.82
CA THR A 4 -15.09 -1.01 -62.68
C THR A 4 -15.89 -0.88 -61.38
N GLN A 5 -16.00 -1.98 -60.63
CA GLN A 5 -16.47 -1.96 -59.24
C GLN A 5 -15.35 -1.46 -58.32
N PRO A 6 -15.63 -0.59 -57.33
CA PRO A 6 -14.67 -0.26 -56.28
C PRO A 6 -14.61 -1.39 -55.22
N THR A 7 -13.41 -1.95 -55.04
CA THR A 7 -13.10 -2.89 -53.95
C THR A 7 -13.11 -2.15 -52.61
N MET A 8 -14.12 -2.43 -51.78
CA MET A 8 -14.15 -2.06 -50.37
C MET A 8 -13.18 -2.95 -49.57
N SER A 9 -11.88 -2.65 -49.64
CA SER A 9 -10.86 -3.28 -48.78
C SER A 9 -10.65 -2.44 -47.53
N GLY A 10 -11.65 -2.44 -46.64
CA GLY A 10 -11.49 -2.01 -45.25
C GLY A 10 -11.02 -3.20 -44.42
N ALA A 11 -9.72 -3.50 -44.44
CA ALA A 11 -9.15 -4.47 -43.50
C ALA A 11 -9.24 -3.89 -42.09
N VAL A 12 -10.28 -4.25 -41.35
CA VAL A 12 -10.43 -3.87 -39.95
C VAL A 12 -9.36 -4.64 -39.18
N ASP A 13 -8.39 -3.93 -38.59
CA ASP A 13 -7.37 -4.51 -37.71
C ASP A 13 -8.04 -5.20 -36.50
N MET A 14 -8.36 -6.49 -36.65
CA MET A 14 -8.99 -7.33 -35.62
C MET A 14 -8.17 -7.41 -34.33
N THR A 15 -6.89 -7.03 -34.40
CA THR A 15 -5.93 -6.95 -33.29
C THR A 15 -6.20 -5.77 -32.34
N LYS A 16 -6.95 -4.75 -32.79
CA LYS A 16 -7.39 -3.62 -31.96
C LYS A 16 -8.78 -3.81 -31.34
N TRP A 17 -9.51 -4.87 -31.72
CA TRP A 17 -10.83 -5.12 -31.14
C TRP A 17 -10.67 -5.66 -29.71
N ALA A 18 -11.43 -5.08 -28.78
CA ALA A 18 -11.51 -5.29 -27.34
C ALA A 18 -11.75 -6.74 -26.82
N GLY A 19 -11.44 -7.80 -27.57
CA GLY A 19 -11.75 -9.18 -27.20
C GLY A 19 -10.74 -10.24 -27.62
N ASN A 20 -9.58 -9.89 -28.17
CA ASN A 20 -8.67 -10.88 -28.78
C ASN A 20 -7.25 -10.78 -28.22
N TYR A 21 -7.08 -11.05 -26.92
CA TYR A 21 -5.78 -10.99 -26.24
C TYR A 21 -5.11 -12.37 -26.14
N ASP A 22 -3.78 -12.38 -26.20
CA ASP A 22 -2.97 -13.59 -26.09
C ASP A 22 -2.29 -13.65 -24.72
N CYS A 23 -2.34 -14.80 -24.06
CA CYS A 23 -1.68 -15.03 -22.77
C CYS A 23 -0.26 -15.58 -22.97
N SER A 24 0.74 -14.91 -22.43
CA SER A 24 2.16 -15.33 -22.49
C SER A 24 2.49 -16.54 -21.62
N GLY A 25 1.70 -16.80 -20.57
CA GLY A 25 1.91 -17.93 -19.66
C GLY A 25 1.42 -19.26 -20.24
N CYS A 26 0.13 -19.34 -20.59
CA CYS A 26 -0.49 -20.58 -21.11
C CYS A 26 -0.59 -20.64 -22.64
N LYS A 27 -0.09 -19.63 -23.36
CA LYS A 27 -0.13 -19.53 -24.85
C LYS A 27 -1.52 -19.61 -25.48
N ARG A 28 -2.59 -19.54 -24.68
CA ARG A 28 -3.96 -19.45 -25.17
C ARG A 28 -4.12 -18.11 -25.90
N LYS A 29 -4.66 -18.20 -27.11
CA LYS A 29 -4.96 -17.05 -27.97
C LYS A 29 -6.43 -16.68 -27.86
N ARG A 30 -6.77 -15.46 -28.28
CA ARG A 30 -8.17 -15.02 -28.42
C ARG A 30 -8.99 -15.04 -27.14
N LEU A 31 -8.36 -14.68 -26.03
CA LEU A 31 -9.03 -14.56 -24.74
C LEU A 31 -9.71 -13.19 -24.62
N ILE A 32 -10.85 -13.19 -23.94
CA ILE A 32 -11.65 -12.01 -23.65
C ILE A 32 -10.95 -11.19 -22.56
N ALA A 33 -11.15 -9.86 -22.58
CA ALA A 33 -10.66 -8.93 -21.56
C ALA A 33 -10.94 -9.37 -20.10
N ALA A 34 -12.06 -10.06 -19.84
CA ALA A 34 -12.42 -10.54 -18.51
C ALA A 34 -11.41 -11.52 -17.90
N GLU A 35 -10.63 -12.24 -18.72
CA GLU A 35 -9.61 -13.21 -18.29
C GLU A 35 -8.27 -12.55 -17.90
N PHE A 36 -8.16 -11.22 -18.04
CA PHE A 36 -6.95 -10.45 -17.70
C PHE A 36 -7.25 -9.37 -16.66
N SER A 37 -6.19 -8.84 -16.04
CA SER A 37 -6.32 -7.67 -15.17
C SER A 37 -6.52 -6.41 -16.01
N GLN A 38 -7.41 -5.52 -15.55
CA GLN A 38 -7.69 -4.24 -16.21
C GLN A 38 -6.41 -3.42 -16.42
N LYS A 39 -5.50 -3.42 -15.44
CA LYS A 39 -4.19 -2.75 -15.52
C LYS A 39 -3.29 -3.32 -16.61
N GLN A 40 -3.38 -4.62 -16.91
CA GLN A 40 -2.59 -5.24 -17.98
C GLN A 40 -3.15 -4.85 -19.34
N ILE A 41 -4.48 -4.78 -19.46
CA ILE A 41 -5.16 -4.33 -20.68
C ILE A 41 -4.82 -2.87 -20.99
N GLU A 42 -4.85 -2.00 -19.98
CA GLU A 42 -4.42 -0.59 -20.11
C GLU A 42 -2.98 -0.50 -20.61
N ARG A 43 -2.05 -1.24 -20.00
CA ARG A 43 -0.65 -1.30 -20.46
C ARG A 43 -0.49 -1.86 -21.87
N LYS A 44 -1.33 -2.81 -22.30
CA LYS A 44 -1.32 -3.37 -23.66
C LYS A 44 -1.88 -2.38 -24.69
N ARG A 45 -2.80 -1.51 -24.27
CA ARG A 45 -3.30 -0.39 -25.09
C ARG A 45 -2.22 0.68 -25.28
N GLU A 46 -1.44 0.95 -24.24
CA GLU A 46 -0.29 1.87 -24.30
C GLU A 46 0.90 1.26 -25.07
N ASN A 47 1.18 -0.03 -24.86
CA ASN A 47 2.30 -0.75 -25.47
C ASN A 47 1.81 -2.04 -26.14
N PHE A 48 1.77 -2.04 -27.47
CA PHE A 48 1.21 -3.15 -28.25
C PHE A 48 1.96 -4.47 -28.05
N ASP A 49 3.27 -4.45 -27.75
CA ASP A 49 4.08 -5.67 -27.55
C ASP A 49 4.10 -6.18 -26.10
N TYR A 50 3.33 -5.57 -25.20
CA TYR A 50 3.35 -5.96 -23.79
C TYR A 50 2.89 -7.42 -23.56
N PRO A 51 3.69 -8.30 -22.92
CA PRO A 51 3.27 -9.67 -22.65
C PRO A 51 2.29 -9.71 -21.46
N MET A 52 1.05 -10.13 -21.70
CA MET A 52 0.03 -10.27 -20.66
C MET A 52 -0.12 -11.71 -20.19
N LYS A 53 -0.38 -11.90 -18.90
CA LYS A 53 -0.73 -13.20 -18.31
C LYS A 53 -2.19 -13.20 -17.91
N CYS A 54 -2.92 -14.28 -18.19
CA CYS A 54 -4.30 -14.42 -17.74
C CYS A 54 -4.36 -14.68 -16.22
N LYS A 55 -5.53 -14.45 -15.62
CA LYS A 55 -5.76 -14.56 -14.17
C LYS A 55 -5.33 -15.91 -13.60
N LYS A 56 -5.65 -17.01 -14.31
CA LYS A 56 -5.24 -18.38 -13.91
C LYS A 56 -3.71 -18.54 -13.82
N CYS A 57 -2.97 -17.96 -14.77
CA CYS A 57 -1.51 -18.02 -14.75
C CYS A 57 -0.93 -17.15 -13.63
N THR A 58 -1.51 -15.97 -13.39
CA THR A 58 -1.07 -15.12 -12.28
C THR A 58 -1.36 -15.75 -10.92
N GLU A 59 -2.48 -16.45 -10.77
CA GLU A 59 -2.82 -17.16 -9.54
C GLU A 59 -1.86 -18.32 -9.28
N ALA A 60 -1.55 -19.13 -10.30
CA ALA A 60 -0.57 -20.21 -10.21
C ALA A 60 0.83 -19.69 -9.84
N ASP A 61 1.30 -18.61 -10.48
CA ASP A 61 2.58 -17.98 -10.15
C ASP A 61 2.61 -17.48 -8.69
N MET A 62 1.51 -16.92 -8.20
CA MET A 62 1.39 -16.41 -6.83
C MET A 62 1.37 -17.55 -5.81
N GLU A 63 0.70 -18.67 -6.11
CA GLU A 63 0.68 -19.84 -5.26
C GLU A 63 2.07 -20.50 -5.16
N GLU A 64 2.78 -20.62 -6.29
CA GLU A 64 4.15 -21.13 -6.32
C GLU A 64 5.09 -20.24 -5.52
N GLN A 65 4.96 -18.92 -5.63
CA GLN A 65 5.74 -17.98 -4.81
C GLN A 65 5.43 -18.10 -3.32
N ARG A 66 4.16 -18.30 -2.95
CA ARG A 66 3.77 -18.56 -1.55
C ARG A 66 4.38 -19.85 -1.03
N ALA A 67 4.33 -20.93 -1.82
CA ALA A 67 4.93 -22.21 -1.46
C ALA A 67 6.46 -22.11 -1.30
N LYS A 68 7.15 -21.43 -2.23
CA LYS A 68 8.59 -21.18 -2.14
C LYS A 68 8.96 -20.31 -0.94
N ALA A 69 8.17 -19.29 -0.63
CA ALA A 69 8.39 -18.45 0.54
C ALA A 69 8.15 -19.21 1.86
N ALA A 70 7.18 -20.13 1.90
CA ALA A 70 6.95 -21.01 3.04
C ALA A 70 8.09 -22.02 3.22
N ALA A 71 8.53 -22.66 2.14
CA ALA A 71 9.67 -23.58 2.15
C ALA A 71 10.99 -22.89 2.55
N ALA A 72 11.24 -21.66 2.07
CA ALA A 72 12.40 -20.88 2.45
C ALA A 72 12.40 -20.46 3.93
N LYS A 73 11.22 -20.33 4.56
CA LYS A 73 11.12 -20.12 6.01
C LYS A 73 11.40 -21.40 6.80
N ALA A 74 10.99 -22.56 6.29
CA ALA A 74 11.21 -23.86 6.93
C ALA A 74 12.66 -24.37 6.77
N ALA A 75 13.34 -23.98 5.69
CA ALA A 75 14.71 -24.39 5.40
C ALA A 75 15.80 -23.46 5.98
N GLN A 76 15.44 -22.47 6.81
CA GLN A 76 16.47 -21.74 7.54
C GLN A 76 17.08 -22.67 8.59
N PRO A 77 18.40 -22.92 8.58
CA PRO A 77 19.05 -23.64 9.65
C PRO A 77 18.86 -22.81 10.92
N THR A 78 18.00 -23.30 11.81
CA THR A 78 17.98 -22.85 13.19
C THR A 78 19.21 -23.44 13.85
N ASP A 79 20.38 -22.83 13.68
CA ASP A 79 21.50 -23.07 14.57
C ASP A 79 21.05 -22.66 15.97
N PRO A 80 20.83 -23.59 16.92
CA PRO A 80 20.21 -23.27 18.20
C PRO A 80 21.22 -22.74 19.24
N SER A 81 22.46 -22.43 18.84
CA SER A 81 23.59 -22.36 19.79
C SER A 81 24.30 -21.01 19.91
N ALA A 82 23.73 -19.92 19.40
CA ALA A 82 24.24 -18.58 19.69
C ALA A 82 23.08 -17.64 20.01
N VAL A 83 22.62 -17.67 21.27
CA VAL A 83 21.79 -16.59 21.79
C VAL A 83 22.68 -15.36 21.86
N GLU A 84 22.75 -14.60 20.77
CA GLU A 84 23.46 -13.33 20.72
C GLU A 84 22.83 -12.40 21.77
N ILE A 85 23.61 -12.08 22.80
CA ILE A 85 23.26 -11.07 23.79
C ILE A 85 23.51 -9.71 23.15
N LEU A 86 22.48 -8.87 23.12
CA LEU A 86 22.47 -7.58 22.46
C LEU A 86 22.08 -6.49 23.46
N VAL A 87 22.73 -5.34 23.36
CA VAL A 87 22.46 -4.18 24.21
C VAL A 87 21.34 -3.32 23.61
N CYS A 88 20.32 -3.01 24.41
CA CYS A 88 19.23 -2.14 24.01
C CYS A 88 19.66 -0.67 24.08
N SER A 89 19.44 0.11 23.02
CA SER A 89 19.77 1.54 23.01
C SER A 89 18.88 2.41 23.90
N GLY A 90 17.69 1.91 24.28
CA GLY A 90 16.73 2.62 25.13
C GLY A 90 17.04 2.43 26.62
N CYS A 91 16.98 1.18 27.10
CA CYS A 91 17.19 0.84 28.50
C CYS A 91 18.63 0.43 28.85
N LYS A 92 19.53 0.29 27.87
CA LYS A 92 20.94 -0.15 28.04
C LYS A 92 21.11 -1.54 28.68
N GLN A 93 20.05 -2.35 28.70
CA GLN A 93 20.09 -3.71 29.21
C GLN A 93 20.58 -4.69 28.14
N GLU A 94 21.30 -5.72 28.60
CA GLU A 94 21.72 -6.88 27.82
C GLU A 94 20.57 -7.89 27.74
N LEU A 95 20.05 -8.08 26.53
CA LEU A 95 18.87 -8.92 26.28
C LEU A 95 19.16 -9.88 25.13
N PRO A 96 18.53 -11.06 25.11
CA PRO A 96 18.69 -12.01 24.02
C PRO A 96 18.08 -11.48 22.72
N SER A 97 18.51 -12.02 21.59
CA SER A 97 17.98 -11.71 20.25
C SER A 97 16.45 -11.88 20.12
N THR A 98 15.84 -12.72 20.96
CA THR A 98 14.38 -12.94 21.02
C THR A 98 13.60 -11.73 21.54
N SER A 99 14.25 -10.83 22.30
CA SER A 99 13.63 -9.62 22.84
C SER A 99 13.62 -8.44 21.86
N TYR A 100 14.03 -8.65 20.61
CA TYR A 100 14.11 -7.65 19.56
C TYR A 100 13.31 -8.06 18.32
N ALA A 101 12.75 -7.07 17.62
CA ALA A 101 12.05 -7.34 16.37
C ALA A 101 13.06 -7.77 15.28
N GLY A 102 12.71 -8.79 14.49
CA GLY A 102 13.61 -9.32 13.45
C GLY A 102 14.09 -8.28 12.41
N LYS A 103 13.33 -7.21 12.18
CA LYS A 103 13.75 -6.08 11.33
C LYS A 103 14.89 -5.26 11.97
N GLN A 104 14.91 -5.12 13.29
CA GLN A 104 15.98 -4.43 14.03
C GLN A 104 17.26 -5.27 14.03
N LEU A 105 17.14 -6.60 14.14
CA LEU A 105 18.28 -7.52 14.08
C LEU A 105 19.04 -7.42 12.74
N LYS A 106 18.31 -7.25 11.63
CA LYS A 106 18.90 -7.12 10.29
C LYS A 106 19.63 -5.80 10.05
N LYS A 107 19.18 -4.71 10.67
CA LYS A 107 19.71 -3.35 10.40
C LYS A 107 20.97 -3.00 11.19
N LYS A 108 21.37 -3.81 12.17
CA LYS A 108 22.54 -3.67 13.07
C LYS A 108 22.68 -2.36 13.86
N ALA A 109 22.12 -1.25 13.40
CA ALA A 109 22.09 0.05 14.08
C ALA A 109 21.06 0.07 15.24
N TYR A 110 21.32 0.93 16.24
CA TYR A 110 20.51 1.25 17.42
C TYR A 110 19.26 0.37 17.61
N ARG A 111 19.42 -0.75 18.33
CA ARG A 111 18.35 -1.73 18.56
C ARG A 111 17.61 -1.38 19.84
N ARG A 112 16.28 -1.41 19.82
CA ARG A 112 15.44 -1.21 21.01
C ARG A 112 14.69 -2.50 21.31
N CYS A 113 14.64 -2.93 22.56
CA CYS A 113 13.85 -4.09 22.96
C CYS A 113 12.35 -3.81 22.79
N HIS A 114 11.53 -4.86 22.76
CA HIS A 114 10.07 -4.74 22.61
C HIS A 114 9.45 -3.74 23.60
N ALA A 115 9.83 -3.80 24.88
CA ALA A 115 9.32 -2.88 25.90
C ALA A 115 9.62 -1.41 25.57
N CYS A 116 10.85 -1.08 25.14
CA CYS A 116 11.20 0.28 24.76
C CYS A 116 10.52 0.74 23.46
N VAL A 117 10.18 -0.18 22.55
CA VAL A 117 9.41 0.15 21.35
C VAL A 117 7.97 0.45 21.72
N GLU A 118 7.33 -0.41 22.52
CA GLU A 118 5.95 -0.21 23.00
C GLU A 118 5.81 1.07 23.83
N GLN A 119 6.79 1.38 24.68
CA GLN A 119 6.81 2.64 25.42
C GLN A 119 6.87 3.84 24.47
N GLY A 120 7.74 3.80 23.46
CA GLY A 120 7.81 4.86 22.45
C GLY A 120 6.52 5.01 21.64
N GLU A 121 5.86 3.91 21.30
CA GLU A 121 4.54 3.92 20.63
C GLU A 121 3.47 4.54 21.52
N LYS A 122 3.46 4.24 22.83
CA LYS A 122 2.53 4.85 23.79
C LYS A 122 2.79 6.34 23.99
N GLU A 123 4.05 6.75 24.13
CA GLU A 123 4.43 8.17 24.28
C GLU A 123 4.10 8.99 23.02
N THR A 124 4.32 8.41 21.83
CA THR A 124 3.93 9.06 20.56
C THR A 124 2.42 9.14 20.41
N ALA A 125 1.67 8.09 20.77
CA ALA A 125 0.22 8.13 20.80
C ALA A 125 -0.29 9.24 21.76
N GLN A 126 0.20 9.27 22.99
CA GLN A 126 -0.19 10.28 23.98
C GLN A 126 0.14 11.71 23.53
N SER A 127 1.36 11.94 23.02
CA SER A 127 1.75 13.28 22.55
C SER A 127 0.95 13.73 21.32
N THR A 128 0.55 12.81 20.44
CA THR A 128 -0.34 13.14 19.32
C THR A 128 -1.76 13.44 19.79
N GLU A 129 -2.30 12.70 20.75
CA GLU A 129 -3.60 12.99 21.35
C GLU A 129 -3.61 14.33 22.09
N GLU A 130 -2.56 14.62 22.88
CA GLU A 130 -2.41 15.91 23.56
C GLU A 130 -2.30 17.06 22.56
N ALA A 131 -1.56 16.88 21.46
CA ALA A 131 -1.46 17.88 20.40
C ALA A 131 -2.81 18.11 19.71
N LYS A 132 -3.63 17.07 19.49
CA LYS A 132 -4.98 17.20 18.96
C LYS A 132 -5.91 17.94 19.94
N LYS A 133 -5.85 17.60 21.25
CA LYS A 133 -6.64 18.27 22.31
C LYS A 133 -6.28 19.76 22.42
N LYS A 134 -4.99 20.11 22.41
CA LYS A 134 -4.55 21.52 22.40
C LYS A 134 -5.05 22.28 21.19
N LYS A 135 -4.97 21.69 19.99
CA LYS A 135 -5.52 22.28 18.76
C LYS A 135 -7.03 22.51 18.86
N LEU A 136 -7.78 21.58 19.46
CA LEU A 136 -9.21 21.77 19.69
C LEU A 136 -9.49 22.93 20.64
N GLU A 137 -8.76 23.01 21.76
CA GLU A 137 -8.93 24.11 22.71
C GLU A 137 -8.64 25.47 22.06
N ASP A 138 -7.62 25.54 21.21
CA ASP A 138 -7.29 26.77 20.49
C ASP A 138 -8.38 27.13 19.47
N LEU A 139 -8.91 26.16 18.71
CA LEU A 139 -10.04 26.38 17.78
C LEU A 139 -11.33 26.79 18.51
N ARG A 140 -11.59 26.25 19.71
CA ARG A 140 -12.73 26.67 20.54
C ARG A 140 -12.56 28.10 21.03
N LYS A 141 -11.34 28.50 21.44
CA LYS A 141 -11.04 29.90 21.81
C LYS A 141 -11.19 30.84 20.61
N GLU A 142 -10.80 30.40 19.41
CA GLU A 142 -11.02 31.16 18.18
C GLU A 142 -12.51 31.32 17.86
N ALA A 143 -13.32 30.27 18.04
CA ALA A 143 -14.77 30.36 17.87
C ALA A 143 -15.41 31.37 18.84
N ILE A 144 -15.04 31.33 20.12
CA ILE A 144 -15.54 32.29 21.13
C ILE A 144 -15.13 33.73 20.77
N LYS A 145 -13.89 33.94 20.30
CA LYS A 145 -13.43 35.27 19.87
C LYS A 145 -14.17 35.76 18.62
N ALA A 146 -14.47 34.87 17.68
CA ALA A 146 -15.21 35.20 16.46
C ALA A 146 -16.70 35.47 16.72
N GLU A 147 -17.30 34.79 17.71
CA GLU A 147 -18.64 35.12 18.22
C GLU A 147 -18.66 36.52 18.87
N ALA A 148 -17.64 36.84 19.66
CA ALA A 148 -17.53 38.14 20.32
C ALA A 148 -17.32 39.31 19.34
N SER A 149 -16.74 39.08 18.15
CA SER A 149 -16.53 40.14 17.15
C SER A 149 -17.77 40.47 16.31
N GLY A 150 -18.85 39.69 16.43
CA GLY A 150 -20.12 39.93 15.72
C GLY A 150 -20.09 39.65 14.21
N ASP A 151 -19.02 39.05 13.69
CA ASP A 151 -18.93 38.63 12.29
C ASP A 151 -19.48 37.21 12.14
N ALA A 152 -20.71 37.12 11.64
CA ALA A 152 -21.43 35.85 11.46
C ALA A 152 -20.69 34.85 10.56
N VAL A 153 -19.95 35.33 9.56
CA VAL A 153 -19.21 34.46 8.64
C VAL A 153 -17.96 33.90 9.33
N ALA A 154 -17.26 34.73 10.10
CA ALA A 154 -16.11 34.29 10.88
C ALA A 154 -16.50 33.29 11.98
N SER A 155 -17.59 33.54 12.70
CA SER A 155 -18.13 32.63 13.72
C SER A 155 -18.53 31.27 13.13
N LEU A 156 -19.23 31.25 11.99
CA LEU A 156 -19.60 30.00 11.32
C LEU A 156 -18.36 29.22 10.86
N ARG A 157 -17.36 29.89 10.29
CA ARG A 157 -16.11 29.21 9.86
C ARG A 157 -15.34 28.63 11.04
N ALA A 158 -15.24 29.36 12.15
CA ALA A 158 -14.53 28.90 13.34
C ALA A 158 -15.25 27.72 14.01
N SER A 159 -16.58 27.77 14.13
CA SER A 159 -17.39 26.66 14.66
C SER A 159 -17.34 25.41 13.77
N CYS A 160 -17.42 25.56 12.44
CA CYS A 160 -17.25 24.42 11.52
C CYS A 160 -15.86 23.78 11.64
N LYS A 161 -14.79 24.57 11.82
CA LYS A 161 -13.43 24.03 12.01
C LYS A 161 -13.29 23.28 13.33
N ALA A 162 -13.86 23.80 14.42
CA ALA A 162 -13.88 23.11 15.70
C ALA A 162 -14.66 21.78 15.61
N ALA A 163 -15.86 21.80 15.03
CA ALA A 163 -16.68 20.60 14.85
C ALA A 163 -16.03 19.54 13.95
N ALA A 164 -15.35 19.95 12.88
CA ALA A 164 -14.63 19.03 12.01
C ALA A 164 -13.48 18.33 12.75
N MET A 165 -12.71 19.07 13.54
CA MET A 165 -11.62 18.49 14.34
C MET A 165 -12.13 17.62 15.50
N GLU A 166 -13.32 17.91 16.05
CA GLU A 166 -13.97 17.05 17.05
C GLU A 166 -14.41 15.70 16.47
N ALA A 167 -14.79 15.67 15.18
CA ALA A 167 -15.14 14.44 14.48
C ALA A 167 -13.93 13.56 14.09
N GLU A 168 -12.71 14.13 14.05
CA GLU A 168 -11.46 13.41 13.73
C GLU A 168 -10.75 12.79 14.95
N LEU A 169 -11.28 13.02 16.16
CA LEU A 169 -10.81 12.41 17.41
C LEU A 169 -11.51 11.09 17.68
#